data_AF-A0AAW6R0L8-F1
#
_entry.id   AF-A0AAW6R0L8-F1
#
_cell.length_a   1.000
_cell.length_b   1.000
_cell.length_c   1.000
_cell.angle_alpha   90.00
_cell.angle_beta   90.00
_cell.angle_gamma   90.00
#
_symmetry.space_group_name_H-M   'P 1'
#
loop_
_entity.id
_entity.type
_entity.pdbx_description
1 polymer ?
#
loop_
_entity_poly.entity_id
_entity_poly.type
_entity_poly.pdbx_seq_one_letter_code
_entity_poly.pdbx_strand_id
1 'polypeptide(L)' 'MGYYPDSKTYKERRFTAALSDQGHASIASFADVIFSRDESFVKKTRAAYEYLGINTKVIFVTLDLKEEQ' A
#
# COMPACT_ATOMS: atom_id res chain seq x y z
N MET A 1 -1.59 13.12 8.73
CA MET A 1 -0.45 13.73 8.01
C MET A 1 0.82 12.89 8.12
N GLY A 2 0.90 11.82 7.33
CA GLY A 2 2.11 10.97 7.25
C GLY A 2 2.84 11.18 5.92
N TYR A 3 4.16 11.13 5.93
CA TYR A 3 5.00 11.03 4.74
C TYR A 3 5.90 9.81 4.87
N TYR A 4 5.85 8.91 3.89
CA TYR A 4 6.60 7.65 3.91
C TYR A 4 7.33 7.47 2.58
N PRO A 5 8.63 7.84 2.49
CA PRO A 5 9.35 7.77 1.23
C PRO A 5 9.70 6.33 0.85
N ASP A 6 9.75 6.07 -0.46
CA ASP A 6 10.41 4.89 -0.98
C ASP A 6 11.92 4.93 -0.70
N SER A 7 12.48 3.78 -0.33
CA SER A 7 13.88 3.65 0.03
C SER A 7 14.65 2.91 -1.06
N LYS A 8 15.91 3.31 -1.29
CA LYS A 8 16.85 2.59 -2.17
C LYS A 8 16.40 2.51 -3.65
N THR A 9 15.67 3.51 -4.14
CA THR A 9 15.19 3.60 -5.53
C THR A 9 16.33 3.70 -6.56
N TYR A 10 17.55 4.03 -6.14
CA TYR A 10 18.75 3.96 -6.99
C TYR A 10 19.09 2.53 -7.47
N LYS A 11 18.52 1.49 -6.85
CA LYS A 11 18.62 0.11 -7.32
C LYS A 11 17.47 -0.18 -8.28
N GLU A 12 17.78 -0.55 -9.51
CA GLU A 12 16.79 -0.82 -10.58
C GLU A 12 15.64 -1.72 -10.11
N ARG A 13 15.94 -2.86 -9.48
CA ARG A 13 14.90 -3.77 -8.94
C ARG A 13 13.95 -3.09 -7.94
N ARG A 14 14.46 -2.16 -7.12
CA ARG A 14 13.65 -1.41 -6.14
C ARG A 14 12.87 -0.29 -6.81
N PHE A 15 13.40 0.32 -7.86
CA PHE A 15 12.67 1.28 -8.69
C PHE A 15 11.47 0.60 -9.37
N THR A 16 11.68 -0.54 -10.05
CA THR A 16 10.59 -1.29 -10.69
C THR A 16 9.53 -1.74 -9.69
N ALA A 17 9.94 -2.21 -8.50
CA ALA A 17 9.00 -2.57 -7.44
C ALA A 17 8.18 -1.35 -6.96
N ALA A 18 8.82 -0.21 -6.71
CA ALA A 18 8.13 1.00 -6.29
C ALA A 18 7.14 1.51 -7.38
N LEU A 19 7.51 1.41 -8.65
CA LEU A 19 6.62 1.77 -9.76
C LEU A 19 5.42 0.82 -9.84
N SER A 20 5.63 -0.48 -9.64
CA SER A 20 4.56 -1.47 -9.58
C SER A 20 3.60 -1.19 -8.42
N ASP A 21 4.11 -0.87 -7.23
CA ASP A 21 3.30 -0.51 -6.07
C ASP A 21 2.48 0.75 -6.33
N GLN A 22 3.09 1.79 -6.93
CA GLN A 22 2.38 3.01 -7.31
C GLN A 22 1.29 2.73 -8.36
N GLY A 23 1.57 1.88 -9.35
CA GLY A 23 0.57 1.44 -10.33
C GLY A 23 -0.60 0.72 -9.67
N HIS A 24 -0.32 -0.19 -8.75
CA HIS A 24 -1.35 -0.91 -7.99
C HIS A 24 -2.21 0.05 -7.14
N ALA A 25 -1.58 0.98 -6.41
CA ALA A 25 -2.26 2.00 -5.62
C ALA A 25 -3.08 2.97 -6.51
N SER A 26 -2.59 3.30 -7.71
CA SER A 26 -3.32 4.15 -8.66
C SER A 26 -4.61 3.47 -9.13
N ILE A 27 -4.52 2.21 -9.58
CA ILE A 27 -5.70 1.44 -10.02
C ILE A 27 -6.69 1.26 -8.88
N ALA A 28 -6.20 0.99 -7.67
CA ALA A 28 -7.05 0.80 -6.50
C ALA A 28 -7.81 2.06 -6.05
N SER A 29 -7.37 3.26 -6.45
CA SER A 29 -8.09 4.51 -6.12
C SER A 29 -9.51 4.59 -6.70
N PHE A 30 -9.82 3.74 -7.67
CA PHE A 30 -11.14 3.60 -8.26
C PHE A 30 -12.01 2.53 -7.59
N ALA A 31 -11.49 1.81 -6.60
CA ALA A 31 -12.20 0.78 -5.86
C ALA A 31 -12.68 1.29 -4.50
N ASP A 32 -13.62 0.58 -3.87
CA ASP A 32 -14.06 0.87 -2.51
C ASP A 32 -12.98 0.52 -1.48
N VAL A 33 -12.24 -0.58 -1.71
CA VAL A 33 -11.29 -1.14 -0.75
C VAL A 33 -10.09 -1.78 -1.47
N ILE A 34 -8.89 -1.58 -0.91
CA ILE A 34 -7.67 -2.32 -1.24
C ILE A 34 -7.14 -3.06 0.00
N PHE A 35 -6.77 -4.32 -0.21
CA PHE A 35 -6.18 -5.18 0.81
C PHE A 35 -4.70 -5.42 0.51
N SER A 36 -3.85 -5.35 1.53
CA SER A 36 -2.44 -5.75 1.40
C SER A 36 -1.89 -6.28 2.72
N ARG A 37 -0.93 -7.21 2.64
CA ARG A 37 -0.12 -7.67 3.78
C ARG A 37 1.23 -6.96 3.88
N ASP A 38 1.51 -6.05 2.96
CA ASP A 38 2.71 -5.23 3.04
C ASP A 38 2.40 -3.96 3.85
N GLU A 39 2.96 -3.90 5.06
CA GLU A 39 2.75 -2.77 5.96
C GLU A 39 3.33 -1.46 5.39
N SER A 40 4.44 -1.53 4.66
CA SER A 40 5.06 -0.36 4.04
C SER A 40 4.17 0.18 2.92
N PHE A 41 3.64 -0.71 2.08
CA PHE A 41 2.65 -0.34 1.07
C PHE A 41 1.42 0.31 1.69
N VAL A 42 0.83 -0.31 2.73
CA VAL A 42 -0.38 0.21 3.38
C VAL A 42 -0.14 1.62 3.96
N LYS A 43 0.99 1.84 4.64
CA LYS A 43 1.33 3.16 5.21
C LYS A 43 1.45 4.23 4.13
N LYS A 44 2.15 3.92 3.03
CA LYS A 44 2.34 4.84 1.91
C LYS A 44 1.05 5.15 1.18
N THR A 45 0.27 4.14 0.84
CA THR A 45 -1.00 4.30 0.12
C THR A 45 -2.02 5.07 0.97
N ARG A 46 -2.10 4.80 2.29
CA ARG A 46 -2.94 5.59 3.21
C ARG A 46 -2.55 7.06 3.23
N ALA A 47 -1.25 7.36 3.36
CA ALA A 47 -0.76 8.73 3.34
C ALA A 47 -1.07 9.45 2.01
N ALA A 48 -0.87 8.77 0.88
CA ALA A 48 -1.18 9.31 -0.43
C ALA A 48 -2.68 9.58 -0.61
N TYR A 49 -3.54 8.64 -0.21
CA TYR A 49 -4.99 8.79 -0.31
C TYR A 49 -5.52 9.87 0.63
N GLU A 50 -5.00 9.99 1.86
CA GLU A 50 -5.31 11.07 2.79
C GLU A 50 -4.98 12.44 2.16
N TYR A 51 -3.81 12.56 1.55
CA TYR A 51 -3.38 13.80 0.89
C TYR A 51 -4.24 14.14 -0.35
N LEU A 52 -4.62 13.15 -1.13
CA LEU A 52 -5.39 13.32 -2.37
C LEU A 52 -6.91 13.38 -2.17
N GLY A 53 -7.42 13.14 -0.94
CA GLY A 53 -8.86 13.08 -0.66
C GLY A 53 -9.55 11.88 -1.30
N ILE A 54 -8.83 10.76 -1.48
CA ILE A 54 -9.37 9.53 -2.07
C ILE A 54 -10.12 8.72 -1.00
N ASN A 55 -11.34 8.29 -1.30
CA ASN A 55 -12.22 7.59 -0.35
C ASN A 55 -11.99 6.07 -0.26
N THR A 56 -11.14 5.50 -1.12
CA THR A 56 -10.78 4.08 -1.08
C THR A 56 -10.19 3.70 0.27
N LYS A 57 -10.74 2.65 0.90
CA LYS A 57 -10.24 2.13 2.17
C LYS A 57 -9.02 1.24 1.95
N VAL A 58 -7.94 1.51 2.68
CA VAL A 58 -6.72 0.68 2.64
C VAL A 58 -6.69 -0.20 3.89
N ILE A 59 -6.73 -1.51 3.74
CA ILE A 59 -6.79 -2.48 4.84
C ILE A 59 -5.52 -3.34 4.86
N PHE A 60 -4.88 -3.39 6.03
CA PHE A 60 -3.80 -4.33 6.31
C PHE A 60 -4.39 -5.68 6.71
N VAL A 61 -3.97 -6.75 6.04
CA VAL A 61 -4.48 -8.09 6.31
C VAL A 61 -3.51 -8.86 7.19
N THR A 62 -4.00 -9.31 8.36
CA THR A 62 -3.33 -10.27 9.24
C THR A 62 -4.03 -11.63 9.16
N LEU A 63 -3.25 -12.71 9.14
CA LEU A 63 -3.78 -14.06 9.21
C LEU A 63 -3.71 -14.52 10.67
N ASP A 64 -4.85 -14.67 11.32
CA ASP A 64 -4.95 -15.44 12.57
C ASP A 64 -5.22 -16.90 12.20
N LEU A 65 -4.17 -17.73 12.27
CA LEU A 65 -4.33 -19.17 12.20
C LEU A 65 -4.82 -19.63 13.57
N LYS A 66 -6.14 -19.84 13.71
CA LYS A 66 -6.64 -20.70 14.79
C LYS A 66 -6.41 -22.13 14.35
N GLU A 67 -5.45 -22.80 14.99
CA GLU A 67 -5.41 -24.26 14.98
C GLU A 67 -6.67 -24.73 15.73
N GLU A 68 -7.60 -25.36 15.01
CA GLU A 68 -8.66 -26.14 15.64
C GLU A 68 -7.99 -27.30 16.39
N GLN A 69 -8.15 -27.29 17.72
CA GLN A 69 -7.77 -28.38 18.63
C GLN A 69 -8.70 -29.57 18.48
#